data_AF-A0AAD7GSR6-F1
#
_entry.id   AF-A0AAD7GSR6-F1
#
_cell.length_a   1.000
_cell.length_b   1.000
_cell.length_c   1.000
_cell.angle_alpha   90.00
_cell.angle_beta   90.00
_cell.angle_gamma   90.00
#
_symmetry.space_group_name_H-M   'P 1'
#
loop_
_entity.id
_entity.type
_entity.pdbx_description
1 polymer ?
#
loop_
_entity_poly.entity_id
_entity_poly.type
_entity_poly.pdbx_seq_one_letter_code
_entity_poly.pdbx_strand_id
1 'polypeptide(L)'
;MNSSSLQPLSPDTPTGYPSRSIFSLPTELVIEITAAGQEGRVPGISSPEVFKSEWTMSHVCHRFRDVIIGAPSLWTLVEANFSFEGSVQILGLYLERSQSCNIWAMCEFSQEARVGSEDHLAAERLSHILPHTQRIYRLGLTATLSSIVPMLAAFRDAAVPALEHLEIQFAHRVLYYAGPLDLFSFGPPLALTFLKITGFMRYPLPQWTNSVTHLEFWRSADAEDEDGNIAFISFTAECPALIHLRVDAGEWTSAEGMDRIVIPSLESLHISARDCEDASQLLSILGRFDTPALVRLTIDYAHGDWVCVLFDPMSLPDSTFPALTSLSFVGNKLSQCEGPASIPPFFQAIPPLRLFPALSSLTLIDGCFTAHIVEQIFGPTSDPWPLLETVTVCPIEGTLQDVYQTLQRVIRSKRQRAQILPKFHFSAILYNQSYWNEHGVDVELFDPTAMVAALA
;
A
#
# COMPACT_ATOMS: atom_id res chain seq x y z
N MET A 1 -62.08 -2.91 -45.20
CA MET A 1 -60.69 -2.50 -44.91
C MET A 1 -60.41 -2.87 -43.46
N ASN A 2 -59.30 -3.59 -43.25
CA ASN A 2 -59.13 -4.60 -42.21
C ASN A 2 -59.06 -4.05 -40.78
N SER A 3 -59.92 -4.60 -39.93
CA SER A 3 -59.83 -4.58 -38.47
C SER A 3 -58.90 -5.71 -38.00
N SER A 4 -57.65 -5.38 -37.66
CA SER A 4 -56.75 -6.29 -36.95
C SER A 4 -56.80 -5.96 -35.46
N SER A 5 -57.52 -6.81 -34.71
CA SER A 5 -57.59 -6.84 -33.26
C SER A 5 -56.28 -7.35 -32.66
N LEU A 6 -55.56 -6.49 -31.95
CA LEU A 6 -54.45 -6.90 -31.09
C LEU A 6 -55.04 -7.48 -29.79
N GLN A 7 -54.83 -8.78 -29.56
CA GLN A 7 -55.10 -9.41 -28.27
C GLN A 7 -54.07 -8.94 -27.24
N PRO A 8 -54.48 -8.57 -26.02
CA PRO A 8 -53.55 -8.33 -24.92
C PRO A 8 -52.93 -9.67 -24.49
N LEU A 9 -51.60 -9.74 -24.52
CA LEU A 9 -50.82 -10.83 -23.93
C LEU A 9 -51.11 -10.85 -22.42
N SER A 10 -51.76 -11.91 -21.95
CA SER A 10 -51.89 -12.20 -20.52
C SER A 10 -50.50 -12.33 -19.90
N PRO A 11 -50.16 -11.55 -18.86
CA PRO A 11 -48.96 -11.78 -18.08
C PRO A 11 -49.25 -12.96 -17.15
N ASP A 12 -48.91 -14.17 -17.60
CA ASP A 12 -48.68 -15.30 -16.71
C ASP A 12 -47.38 -15.02 -15.92
N THR A 13 -47.43 -14.03 -15.04
CA THR A 13 -46.40 -13.80 -14.04
C THR A 13 -46.48 -14.92 -13.03
N PRO A 14 -45.42 -15.71 -12.81
CA PRO A 14 -45.44 -16.81 -11.87
C PRO A 14 -45.77 -16.27 -10.47
N THR A 15 -47.01 -16.49 -10.05
CA THR A 15 -47.46 -16.26 -8.68
C THR A 15 -46.72 -17.22 -7.77
N GLY A 16 -45.85 -16.73 -6.89
CA GLY A 16 -45.53 -17.51 -5.69
C GLY A 16 -44.13 -17.50 -5.13
N TYR A 17 -43.28 -16.52 -5.44
CA TYR A 17 -42.26 -16.17 -4.44
C TYR A 17 -42.86 -15.11 -3.52
N PRO A 18 -43.19 -15.44 -2.25
CA PRO A 18 -43.58 -14.41 -1.30
C PRO A 18 -42.43 -13.41 -1.28
N SER A 19 -42.71 -12.14 -1.62
CA SER A 19 -41.70 -11.09 -1.60
C SER A 19 -41.18 -11.00 -0.17
N ARG A 20 -40.02 -11.60 0.10
CA ARG A 20 -39.40 -11.54 1.42
C ARG A 20 -39.05 -10.09 1.65
N SER A 21 -39.78 -9.46 2.56
CA SER A 21 -39.57 -8.06 2.91
C SER A 21 -38.20 -7.92 3.56
N ILE A 22 -37.41 -6.91 3.16
CA ILE A 22 -36.13 -6.60 3.81
C ILE A 22 -36.28 -6.35 5.32
N PHE A 23 -37.47 -5.93 5.75
CA PHE A 23 -37.80 -5.72 7.17
C PHE A 23 -37.86 -7.04 7.97
N SER A 24 -37.92 -8.19 7.29
CA SER A 24 -37.94 -9.53 7.90
C SER A 24 -36.57 -10.21 7.97
N LEU A 25 -35.49 -9.55 7.54
CA LEU A 25 -34.14 -10.09 7.67
C LEU A 25 -33.79 -10.36 9.14
N PRO A 26 -33.15 -11.48 9.51
CA PRO A 26 -32.59 -11.69 10.85
C PRO A 26 -31.70 -10.54 11.32
N THR A 27 -31.59 -10.36 12.63
CA THR A 27 -30.81 -9.28 13.26
C THR A 27 -29.34 -9.34 12.83
N GLU A 28 -28.80 -10.55 12.75
CA GLU A 28 -27.43 -10.86 12.36
C GLU A 28 -27.15 -10.36 10.94
N LEU A 29 -28.07 -10.60 10.00
CA LEU A 29 -27.91 -10.14 8.61
C LEU A 29 -27.98 -8.61 8.50
N VAL A 30 -28.79 -7.94 9.33
CA VAL A 30 -28.82 -6.47 9.33
C VAL A 30 -27.48 -5.91 9.81
N ILE A 31 -26.88 -6.52 10.84
CA ILE A 31 -25.55 -6.15 11.34
C ILE A 31 -24.48 -6.42 10.27
N GLU A 32 -24.46 -7.60 9.67
CA GLU A 32 -23.48 -7.97 8.64
C GLU A 32 -23.55 -7.07 7.40
N ILE A 33 -24.76 -6.78 6.90
CA ILE A 33 -24.94 -5.85 5.77
C ILE A 33 -24.44 -4.45 6.14
N THR A 34 -24.70 -3.99 7.37
CA THR A 34 -24.24 -2.68 7.84
C THR A 34 -22.71 -2.64 7.94
N ALA A 35 -22.10 -3.70 8.47
CA ALA A 35 -20.66 -3.86 8.61
C ALA A 35 -19.94 -3.93 7.25
N ALA A 36 -20.48 -4.69 6.30
CA ALA A 36 -19.94 -4.74 4.93
C ALA A 36 -19.93 -3.35 4.26
N GLY A 37 -20.91 -2.49 4.58
CA GLY A 37 -20.92 -1.09 4.16
C GLY A 37 -19.84 -0.21 4.80
N GLN A 38 -19.25 -0.63 5.93
CA GLN A 38 -18.10 0.02 6.56
C GLN A 38 -16.79 -0.42 5.91
N GLU A 39 -16.65 -1.72 5.60
CA GLU A 39 -15.44 -2.31 5.01
C GLU A 39 -15.11 -1.78 3.62
N GLY A 40 -16.13 -1.44 2.81
CA GLY A 40 -15.92 -0.86 1.48
C GLY A 40 -15.32 0.55 1.47
N ARG A 41 -15.02 1.13 2.63
CA ARG A 41 -14.41 2.45 2.76
C ARG A 41 -12.90 2.34 2.70
N VAL A 42 -12.32 2.99 1.70
CA VAL A 42 -10.87 3.20 1.66
C VAL A 42 -10.51 4.31 2.65
N PRO A 43 -9.68 4.05 3.67
CA PRO A 43 -9.22 5.07 4.61
C PRO A 43 -8.59 6.27 3.87
N GLY A 44 -8.89 7.49 4.29
CA GLY A 44 -8.33 8.71 3.71
C GLY A 44 -9.09 9.29 2.50
N ILE A 45 -10.07 8.58 1.93
CA ILE A 45 -11.01 9.13 0.94
C ILE A 45 -12.35 9.44 1.63
N SER A 46 -12.29 10.15 2.76
CA SER A 46 -13.49 10.65 3.43
C SER A 46 -14.00 11.87 2.68
N SER A 47 -14.83 11.64 1.66
CA SER A 47 -15.72 12.71 1.22
C SER A 47 -16.61 13.09 2.42
N PRO A 48 -16.65 14.37 2.83
CA PRO A 48 -17.43 14.82 3.99
C PRO A 48 -18.94 14.57 3.84
N GLU A 49 -19.40 14.18 2.64
CA GLU A 49 -20.81 13.97 2.33
C GLU A 49 -21.29 12.51 2.46
N VAL A 50 -20.40 11.53 2.68
CA VAL A 50 -20.81 10.12 2.74
C VAL A 50 -21.20 9.73 4.18
N PHE A 51 -22.49 9.84 4.47
CA PHE A 51 -23.08 9.33 5.72
C PHE A 51 -22.61 7.91 6.03
N LYS A 52 -22.20 7.66 7.29
CA LYS A 52 -21.73 6.33 7.70
C LYS A 52 -22.86 5.30 7.62
N SER A 53 -22.54 4.08 7.19
CA SER A 53 -23.55 3.06 6.83
C SER A 53 -24.48 2.79 8.01
N GLU A 54 -23.94 2.72 9.22
CA GLU A 54 -24.66 2.55 10.48
C GLU A 54 -25.65 3.68 10.76
N TRP A 55 -25.32 4.93 10.43
CA TRP A 55 -26.25 6.04 10.57
C TRP A 55 -27.37 5.90 9.54
N THR A 56 -27.03 5.76 8.27
CA THR A 56 -28.00 5.61 7.18
C THR A 56 -28.97 4.46 7.44
N MET A 57 -28.44 3.31 7.85
CA MET A 57 -29.23 2.11 8.13
C MET A 57 -30.11 2.28 9.38
N SER A 58 -29.67 3.04 10.39
CA SER A 58 -30.48 3.37 11.57
C SER A 58 -31.68 4.29 11.25
N HIS A 59 -31.71 4.91 10.07
CA HIS A 59 -32.81 5.76 9.60
C HIS A 59 -33.81 5.02 8.70
N VAL A 60 -33.57 3.76 8.35
CA VAL A 60 -34.46 2.97 7.47
C VAL A 60 -35.81 2.66 8.14
N CYS A 61 -35.79 2.09 9.34
CA CYS A 61 -36.98 1.81 10.14
C CYS A 61 -36.63 1.64 11.63
N HIS A 62 -37.64 1.65 12.52
CA HIS A 62 -37.43 1.48 13.97
C HIS A 62 -36.65 0.22 14.33
N ARG A 63 -36.97 -0.91 13.70
CA ARG A 63 -36.27 -2.17 13.96
C ARG A 63 -34.78 -2.08 13.63
N PHE A 64 -34.43 -1.46 12.50
CA PHE A 64 -33.03 -1.33 12.09
C PHE A 64 -32.28 -0.39 13.05
N ARG A 65 -32.93 0.70 13.47
CA ARG A 65 -32.38 1.58 14.51
C ARG A 65 -32.03 0.82 15.77
N ASP A 66 -32.96 0.04 16.30
CA ASP A 66 -32.77 -0.69 17.56
C ASP A 66 -31.64 -1.73 17.44
N VAL A 67 -31.62 -2.46 16.31
CA VAL A 67 -30.57 -3.43 16.00
C VAL A 67 -29.19 -2.76 15.92
N ILE A 68 -29.07 -1.66 15.20
CA ILE A 68 -27.78 -1.01 14.93
C ILE A 68 -27.25 -0.30 16.18
N ILE A 69 -28.11 0.43 16.90
CA ILE A 69 -27.72 1.05 18.18
C ILE A 69 -27.36 -0.02 19.21
N GLY A 70 -28.04 -1.17 19.20
CA GLY A 70 -27.81 -2.29 20.10
C GLY A 70 -26.61 -3.18 19.75
N ALA A 71 -25.85 -2.87 18.68
CA ALA A 71 -24.72 -3.69 18.21
C ALA A 71 -23.38 -2.94 18.39
N PRO A 72 -22.67 -3.10 19.53
CA PRO A 72 -21.44 -2.36 19.83
C PRO A 72 -20.32 -2.49 18.79
N SER A 73 -20.24 -3.64 18.10
CA SER A 73 -19.24 -3.91 17.06
C SER A 73 -19.29 -2.91 15.91
N LEU A 74 -20.48 -2.40 15.55
CA LEU A 74 -20.66 -1.42 14.48
C LEU A 74 -20.12 -0.02 14.82
N TRP A 75 -19.79 0.24 16.08
CA TRP A 75 -19.34 1.54 16.59
C TRP A 75 -17.83 1.55 16.90
N THR A 76 -17.10 0.52 16.47
CA THR A 76 -15.68 0.32 16.79
C THR A 76 -14.71 1.10 15.90
N LEU A 77 -15.15 1.49 14.69
CA LEU A 77 -14.40 2.37 13.79
C LEU A 77 -14.72 3.84 14.12
N VAL A 78 -13.81 4.47 14.86
CA VAL A 78 -13.95 5.83 15.37
C VAL A 78 -13.11 6.75 14.51
N GLU A 79 -13.76 7.48 13.61
CA GLU A 79 -13.11 8.52 12.81
C GLU A 79 -13.52 9.89 13.33
N ALA A 80 -12.55 10.67 13.78
CA ALA A 80 -12.74 12.01 14.31
C ALA A 80 -11.89 12.99 13.50
N ASN A 81 -12.52 13.74 12.61
CA ASN A 81 -11.90 14.92 12.01
C ASN A 81 -12.22 16.13 12.88
N PHE A 82 -11.24 16.51 13.68
CA PHE A 82 -11.37 17.54 14.70
C PHE A 82 -11.49 18.94 14.12
N SER A 83 -11.22 19.17 12.84
CA SER A 83 -11.45 20.47 12.23
C SER A 83 -12.93 20.83 12.10
N PHE A 84 -13.84 19.85 12.21
CA PHE A 84 -15.27 20.09 12.18
C PHE A 84 -15.86 20.26 13.59
N GLU A 85 -16.69 21.29 13.74
CA GLU A 85 -17.55 21.45 14.92
C GLU A 85 -18.54 20.28 14.98
N GLY A 86 -18.73 19.68 16.16
CA GLY A 86 -19.56 18.49 16.32
C GLY A 86 -18.78 17.15 16.34
N SER A 87 -17.53 17.15 15.86
CA SER A 87 -16.69 15.93 15.79
C SER A 87 -16.51 15.26 17.17
N VAL A 88 -16.33 16.06 18.22
CA VAL A 88 -16.18 15.58 19.60
C VAL A 88 -17.45 14.90 20.11
N GLN A 89 -18.63 15.43 19.78
CA GLN A 89 -19.90 14.85 20.17
C GLN A 89 -20.14 13.52 19.45
N ILE A 90 -19.82 13.47 18.14
CA ILE A 90 -19.89 12.23 17.36
C ILE A 90 -18.91 11.20 17.94
N LEU A 91 -17.67 11.60 18.23
CA LEU A 91 -16.66 10.78 18.87
C LEU A 91 -17.18 10.18 20.19
N GLY A 92 -17.73 11.02 21.08
CA GLY A 92 -18.31 10.57 22.34
C GLY A 92 -19.39 9.51 22.15
N LEU A 93 -20.28 9.70 21.17
CA LEU A 93 -21.34 8.72 20.85
C LEU A 93 -20.78 7.37 20.39
N TYR A 94 -19.72 7.36 19.58
CA TYR A 94 -19.09 6.10 19.14
C TYR A 94 -18.41 5.39 20.32
N LEU A 95 -17.67 6.13 21.14
CA LEU A 95 -16.97 5.57 22.30
C LEU A 95 -17.96 4.98 23.32
N GLU A 96 -19.09 5.66 23.55
CA GLU A 96 -20.17 5.17 24.41
C GLU A 96 -20.80 3.89 23.84
N ARG A 97 -21.22 3.91 22.56
CA ARG A 97 -21.93 2.78 21.93
C ARG A 97 -21.08 1.55 21.71
N SER A 98 -19.77 1.72 21.54
CA SER A 98 -18.83 0.61 21.37
C SER A 98 -18.51 -0.15 22.66
N GLN A 99 -18.97 0.35 23.83
CA GLN A 99 -18.94 -0.33 25.12
C GLN A 99 -17.55 -0.88 25.52
N SER A 100 -17.32 -2.19 25.41
CA SER A 100 -16.07 -2.86 25.77
C SER A 100 -15.33 -3.44 24.57
N CYS A 101 -15.79 -3.18 23.34
CA CYS A 101 -15.17 -3.69 22.12
C CYS A 101 -13.83 -3.00 21.83
N ASN A 102 -12.89 -3.67 21.16
CA ASN A 102 -11.67 -2.99 20.73
C ASN A 102 -11.98 -1.88 19.70
N ILE A 103 -11.25 -0.77 19.77
CA ILE A 103 -11.46 0.43 18.96
C ILE A 103 -10.36 0.59 17.93
N TRP A 104 -10.76 0.91 16.71
CA TRP A 104 -9.90 1.54 15.73
C TRP A 104 -10.18 3.05 15.73
N ALA A 105 -9.23 3.84 16.22
CA ALA A 105 -9.33 5.30 16.31
C ALA A 105 -8.50 5.97 15.21
N MET A 106 -9.15 6.77 14.36
CA MET A 106 -8.54 7.62 13.34
C MET A 106 -8.81 9.08 13.71
N CYS A 107 -7.76 9.80 14.07
CA CYS A 107 -7.83 11.19 14.51
C CYS A 107 -7.19 12.08 13.46
N GLU A 108 -7.96 12.98 12.86
CA GLU A 108 -7.50 13.90 11.83
C GLU A 108 -7.64 15.36 12.29
N PHE A 109 -6.61 16.16 12.11
CA PHE A 109 -6.64 17.61 12.21
C PHE A 109 -6.29 18.17 10.82
N SER A 110 -7.32 18.65 10.11
CA SER A 110 -7.20 19.14 8.74
C SER A 110 -6.44 20.48 8.65
N GLN A 111 -5.99 20.76 7.45
CA GLN A 111 -5.06 21.84 7.10
C GLN A 111 -5.66 23.25 7.08
N GLU A 112 -6.99 23.38 7.08
CA GLU A 112 -7.65 24.69 6.92
C GLU A 112 -7.67 25.53 8.22
N ALA A 113 -7.29 24.92 9.34
CA ALA A 113 -7.11 25.60 10.61
C ALA A 113 -6.01 26.66 10.49
N ARG A 114 -6.40 27.93 10.54
CA ARG A 114 -5.47 29.07 10.48
C ARG A 114 -4.36 28.90 11.52
N VAL A 115 -3.11 28.94 11.06
CA VAL A 115 -1.90 28.81 11.87
C VAL A 115 -2.00 29.70 13.12
N GLY A 116 -2.00 29.07 14.31
CA GLY A 116 -1.72 29.74 15.59
C GLY A 116 -2.80 29.68 16.68
N SER A 117 -4.04 29.25 16.44
CA SER A 117 -5.08 29.22 17.49
C SER A 117 -5.54 27.83 17.95
N GLU A 118 -5.15 26.74 17.28
CA GLU A 118 -5.79 25.43 17.49
C GLU A 118 -4.92 24.38 18.24
N ASP A 119 -3.66 24.66 18.54
CA ASP A 119 -2.77 23.67 19.16
C ASP A 119 -3.28 23.17 20.53
N HIS A 120 -3.90 24.06 21.32
CA HIS A 120 -4.51 23.69 22.60
C HIS A 120 -5.77 22.83 22.44
N LEU A 121 -6.50 22.98 21.33
CA LEU A 121 -7.71 22.21 21.07
C LEU A 121 -7.37 20.75 20.76
N ALA A 122 -6.20 20.46 20.20
CA ALA A 122 -5.83 19.09 19.86
C ALA A 122 -5.72 18.19 21.10
N ALA A 123 -4.98 18.65 22.11
CA ALA A 123 -4.85 17.94 23.39
C ALA A 123 -6.20 17.85 24.14
N GLU A 124 -6.98 18.94 24.15
CA GLU A 124 -8.31 18.95 24.77
C GLU A 124 -9.24 17.94 24.12
N ARG A 125 -9.29 17.88 22.79
CA ARG A 125 -10.17 16.95 22.06
C ARG A 125 -9.75 15.50 22.21
N LEU A 126 -8.45 15.23 22.25
CA LEU A 126 -7.93 13.89 22.54
C LEU A 126 -8.23 13.42 23.96
N SER A 127 -8.48 14.32 24.90
CA SER A 127 -8.87 13.93 26.28
C SER A 127 -10.13 13.07 26.32
N HIS A 128 -10.96 13.09 25.27
CA HIS A 128 -12.11 12.19 25.12
C HIS A 128 -11.71 10.76 24.73
N ILE A 129 -10.56 10.56 24.08
CA ILE A 129 -10.06 9.24 23.63
C ILE A 129 -9.18 8.60 24.68
N LEU A 130 -8.37 9.38 25.40
CA LEU A 130 -7.40 8.88 26.38
C LEU A 130 -7.97 7.87 27.40
N PRO A 131 -9.20 8.05 27.94
CA PRO A 131 -9.79 7.10 28.87
C PRO A 131 -10.03 5.70 28.27
N HIS A 132 -10.01 5.58 26.94
CA HIS A 132 -10.29 4.35 26.21
C HIS A 132 -9.02 3.67 25.68
N THR A 133 -7.82 4.18 26.00
CA THR A 133 -6.52 3.68 25.54
C THR A 133 -6.29 2.17 25.72
N GLN A 134 -6.86 1.58 26.77
CA GLN A 134 -6.76 0.14 27.05
C GLN A 134 -7.39 -0.77 25.99
N ARG A 135 -8.34 -0.23 25.22
CA ARG A 135 -9.10 -0.96 24.18
C ARG A 135 -8.79 -0.47 22.78
N ILE A 136 -7.87 0.47 22.60
CA ILE A 136 -7.44 0.93 21.27
C ILE A 136 -6.47 -0.11 20.71
N TYR A 137 -6.87 -0.79 19.64
CA TYR A 137 -6.02 -1.77 18.95
C TYR A 137 -5.42 -1.21 17.65
N ARG A 138 -6.06 -0.20 17.05
CA ARG A 138 -5.49 0.57 15.94
C ARG A 138 -5.64 2.05 16.24
N LEU A 139 -4.54 2.78 16.12
CA LEU A 139 -4.52 4.23 16.28
C LEU A 139 -3.87 4.83 15.06
N GLY A 140 -4.52 5.82 14.44
CA GLY A 140 -3.82 6.68 13.51
C GLY A 140 -4.12 8.15 13.73
N LEU A 141 -3.06 8.93 13.57
CA LEU A 141 -3.00 10.35 13.88
C LEU A 141 -2.55 11.06 12.61
N THR A 142 -3.43 11.88 12.03
CA THR A 142 -3.11 12.73 10.88
C THR A 142 -3.23 14.18 11.28
N ALA A 143 -2.14 14.95 11.25
CA ALA A 143 -2.19 16.36 11.66
C ALA A 143 -1.04 17.17 11.08
N THR A 144 -1.15 18.50 11.14
CA THR A 144 -0.03 19.42 10.91
C THR A 144 1.03 19.27 12.02
N LEU A 145 2.24 19.80 11.81
CA LEU A 145 3.28 19.72 12.84
C LEU A 145 2.85 20.36 14.18
N SER A 146 2.17 21.51 14.13
CA SER A 146 1.81 22.23 15.35
C SER A 146 0.77 21.48 16.19
N SER A 147 -0.09 20.71 15.53
CA SER A 147 -1.13 19.91 16.19
C SER A 147 -0.67 18.49 16.56
N ILE A 148 0.15 17.84 15.74
CA ILE A 148 0.59 16.46 16.00
C ILE A 148 1.46 16.37 17.26
N VAL A 149 2.28 17.38 17.55
CA VAL A 149 3.16 17.35 18.73
C VAL A 149 2.37 17.32 20.04
N PRO A 150 1.40 18.23 20.29
CA PRO A 150 0.46 18.12 21.40
C PRO A 150 -0.28 16.77 21.43
N MET A 151 -0.65 16.22 20.27
CA MET A 151 -1.32 14.92 20.22
C MET A 151 -0.44 13.78 20.72
N LEU A 152 0.80 13.71 20.23
CA LEU A 152 1.77 12.72 20.67
C LEU A 152 2.05 12.87 22.16
N ALA A 153 2.20 14.12 22.64
CA ALA A 153 2.39 14.40 24.06
C ALA A 153 1.22 13.90 24.93
N ALA A 154 -0.01 13.95 24.43
CA ALA A 154 -1.19 13.44 25.14
C ALA A 154 -1.14 11.91 25.33
N PHE A 155 -0.46 11.18 24.44
CA PHE A 155 -0.25 9.73 24.52
C PHE A 155 1.05 9.32 25.21
N ARG A 156 1.90 10.27 25.61
CA ARG A 156 3.17 10.00 26.30
C ARG A 156 2.95 9.13 27.54
N ASP A 157 1.99 9.50 28.37
CA ASP A 157 1.68 8.84 29.64
C ASP A 157 0.48 7.89 29.50
N ALA A 158 0.14 7.46 28.29
CA ALA A 158 -0.94 6.51 28.06
C ALA A 158 -0.41 5.07 28.02
N ALA A 159 -1.09 4.15 28.72
CA ALA A 159 -0.89 2.73 28.54
C ALA A 159 -1.85 2.21 27.46
N VAL A 160 -1.31 1.65 26.39
CA VAL A 160 -2.05 1.15 25.22
C VAL A 160 -1.73 -0.33 24.95
N PRO A 161 -1.99 -1.24 25.91
CA PRO A 161 -1.53 -2.63 25.82
C PRO A 161 -2.14 -3.42 24.66
N ALA A 162 -3.30 -3.01 24.14
CA ALA A 162 -3.97 -3.66 23.02
C ALA A 162 -3.52 -3.13 21.65
N LEU A 163 -2.64 -2.12 21.59
CA LEU A 163 -2.29 -1.45 20.34
C LEU A 163 -1.45 -2.37 19.45
N GLU A 164 -2.02 -2.74 18.32
CA GLU A 164 -1.40 -3.57 17.29
C GLU A 164 -0.95 -2.75 16.08
N HIS A 165 -1.64 -1.67 15.72
CA HIS A 165 -1.29 -0.84 14.57
C HIS A 165 -1.25 0.64 14.95
N LEU A 166 -0.15 1.31 14.60
CA LEU A 166 0.05 2.72 14.81
C LEU A 166 0.39 3.43 13.49
N GLU A 167 -0.38 4.45 13.16
CA GLU A 167 -0.15 5.29 11.98
C GLU A 167 0.04 6.75 12.40
N ILE A 168 1.12 7.38 11.97
CA ILE A 168 1.40 8.79 12.25
C ILE A 168 1.67 9.48 10.92
N GLN A 169 0.77 10.35 10.52
CA GLN A 169 0.84 11.07 9.26
C GLN A 169 0.91 12.57 9.49
N PHE A 170 1.97 13.17 8.97
CA PHE A 170 2.12 14.62 8.95
C PHE A 170 1.42 15.15 7.68
N ALA A 171 0.41 15.99 7.85
CA ALA A 171 -0.45 16.44 6.77
C ALA A 171 0.29 17.32 5.74
N HIS A 172 1.37 17.99 6.15
CA HIS A 172 2.21 18.80 5.28
C HIS A 172 3.60 18.20 5.13
N ARG A 173 4.32 18.62 4.09
CA ARG A 173 5.77 18.48 3.99
C ARG A 173 6.41 19.30 5.11
N VAL A 174 6.60 18.68 6.27
CA VAL A 174 7.13 19.35 7.45
C VAL A 174 8.64 19.42 7.32
N LEU A 175 9.18 20.64 7.29
CA LEU A 175 10.61 20.85 7.13
C LEU A 175 11.43 20.52 8.39
N TYR A 176 10.85 20.59 9.61
CA TYR A 176 11.62 20.31 10.82
C TYR A 176 10.79 20.16 12.11
N TYR A 177 10.98 19.07 12.85
CA TYR A 177 10.67 18.94 14.28
C TYR A 177 11.94 18.37 14.95
N ALA A 178 12.32 18.88 16.15
CA ALA A 178 13.49 18.39 16.91
C ALA A 178 13.25 17.86 18.36
N GLY A 179 12.01 17.72 18.85
CA GLY A 179 11.69 17.03 20.12
C GLY A 179 11.34 15.53 20.00
N PRO A 180 11.82 14.64 20.91
CA PRO A 180 11.68 13.18 20.81
C PRO A 180 10.22 12.70 20.68
N LEU A 181 10.03 11.59 19.96
CA LEU A 181 8.73 10.91 19.87
C LEU A 181 8.50 10.06 21.12
N ASP A 182 8.34 10.72 22.26
CA ASP A 182 8.08 10.07 23.55
C ASP A 182 6.62 9.59 23.60
N LEU A 183 6.34 8.43 23.01
CA LEU A 183 5.05 7.75 23.08
C LEU A 183 5.10 6.58 24.06
N PHE A 184 4.04 6.44 24.87
CA PHE A 184 3.77 5.26 25.71
C PHE A 184 4.83 4.95 26.78
N SER A 185 5.31 5.99 27.46
CA SER A 185 6.31 5.91 28.53
C SER A 185 5.90 5.01 29.70
N PHE A 186 4.60 4.78 29.94
CA PHE A 186 4.11 3.88 31.00
C PHE A 186 4.03 2.40 30.60
N GLY A 187 4.43 2.04 29.39
CA GLY A 187 4.54 0.66 29.00
C GLY A 187 4.57 0.53 27.48
N PRO A 188 5.57 -0.14 26.91
CA PRO A 188 5.63 -0.37 25.48
C PRO A 188 4.36 -1.14 25.03
N PRO A 189 3.74 -0.78 23.88
CA PRO A 189 2.69 -1.59 23.27
C PRO A 189 3.30 -2.91 22.80
N LEU A 190 3.31 -3.92 23.67
CA LEU A 190 3.92 -5.23 23.39
C LEU A 190 3.27 -5.96 22.21
N ALA A 191 2.04 -5.57 21.85
CA ALA A 191 1.29 -6.12 20.74
C ALA A 191 1.51 -5.38 19.41
N LEU A 192 2.34 -4.32 19.37
CA LEU A 192 2.46 -3.49 18.17
C LEU A 192 3.18 -4.25 17.06
N THR A 193 2.45 -4.61 16.01
CA THR A 193 2.96 -5.35 14.85
C THR A 193 3.13 -4.46 13.62
N PHE A 194 2.34 -3.38 13.51
CA PHE A 194 2.34 -2.50 12.35
C PHE A 194 2.63 -1.06 12.78
N LEU A 195 3.64 -0.45 12.16
CA LEU A 195 4.00 0.95 12.35
C LEU A 195 4.11 1.65 11.01
N LYS A 196 3.34 2.72 10.83
CA LYS A 196 3.43 3.62 9.69
C LYS A 196 3.74 5.03 10.15
N ILE A 197 4.80 5.60 9.61
CA ILE A 197 5.19 6.98 9.89
C ILE A 197 5.45 7.68 8.56
N THR A 198 4.72 8.76 8.29
CA THR A 198 4.82 9.50 7.02
C THR A 198 5.04 10.99 7.22
N GLY A 199 6.05 11.57 6.59
CA GLY A 199 6.42 12.98 6.72
C GLY A 199 7.26 13.29 7.96
N PHE A 200 8.03 12.30 8.44
CA PHE A 200 8.79 12.39 9.69
C PHE A 200 10.30 12.36 9.45
N MET A 201 11.06 13.05 10.29
CA MET A 201 12.37 13.55 9.90
C MET A 201 13.54 13.19 10.82
N ARG A 202 13.43 13.23 12.16
CA ARG A 202 14.65 13.20 13.00
C ARG A 202 14.47 12.71 14.43
N TYR A 203 14.12 11.45 14.68
CA TYR A 203 13.97 11.00 16.06
C TYR A 203 14.47 9.60 16.39
N PRO A 204 15.08 9.44 17.58
CA PRO A 204 15.11 8.15 18.22
C PRO A 204 13.65 7.74 18.46
N LEU A 205 13.24 6.68 17.79
CA LEU A 205 11.96 6.07 18.05
C LEU A 205 12.03 5.28 19.37
N PRO A 206 10.89 5.03 20.02
CA PRO A 206 10.89 4.33 21.30
C PRO A 206 11.37 2.87 21.18
N GLN A 207 11.84 2.30 22.29
CA GLN A 207 12.38 0.92 22.39
C GLN A 207 11.34 -0.22 22.18
N TRP A 208 10.12 0.08 21.77
CA TRP A 208 9.06 -0.92 21.56
C TRP A 208 9.07 -1.57 20.18
N THR A 209 10.15 -1.40 19.44
CA THR A 209 10.36 -1.92 18.08
C THR A 209 10.44 -3.43 17.96
N ASN A 210 10.71 -4.14 19.06
CA ASN A 210 10.99 -5.58 19.02
C ASN A 210 9.82 -6.43 18.50
N SER A 211 8.57 -5.95 18.59
CA SER A 211 7.38 -6.65 18.08
C SER A 211 6.95 -6.21 16.68
N VAL A 212 7.55 -5.14 16.13
CA VAL A 212 7.15 -4.57 14.85
C VAL A 212 7.55 -5.53 13.72
N THR A 213 6.55 -6.04 13.01
CA THR A 213 6.73 -6.94 11.86
C THR A 213 6.52 -6.21 10.54
N HIS A 214 5.79 -5.10 10.55
CA HIS A 214 5.48 -4.28 9.38
C HIS A 214 5.84 -2.84 9.67
N LEU A 215 6.76 -2.28 8.88
CA LEU A 215 7.18 -0.90 8.96
C LEU A 215 6.96 -0.19 7.63
N GLU A 216 6.20 0.89 7.65
CA GLU A 216 6.13 1.85 6.56
C GLU A 216 6.74 3.17 6.99
N PHE A 217 7.76 3.60 6.28
CA PHE A 217 8.42 4.87 6.52
C PHE A 217 8.44 5.71 5.23
N TRP A 218 7.71 6.82 5.25
CA TRP A 218 7.63 7.72 4.12
C TRP A 218 8.26 9.06 4.51
N ARG A 219 9.34 9.42 3.84
CA ARG A 219 10.04 10.68 4.06
C ARG A 219 9.46 11.76 3.12
N SER A 220 9.48 13.01 3.56
CA SER A 220 9.05 14.14 2.74
C SER A 220 10.22 14.65 1.92
N ALA A 221 10.08 14.70 0.59
CA ALA A 221 11.10 15.10 -0.40
C ALA A 221 11.70 16.52 -0.32
N ASP A 222 11.43 17.28 0.75
CA ASP A 222 11.93 18.67 0.90
C ASP A 222 13.05 18.76 1.96
N ALA A 223 13.65 17.64 2.31
CA ALA A 223 14.47 17.44 3.48
C ALA A 223 15.83 16.86 3.10
N GLU A 224 16.75 17.70 2.67
CA GLU A 224 18.14 17.31 2.41
C GLU A 224 18.92 17.10 3.72
N ASP A 225 18.60 16.05 4.46
CA ASP A 225 19.17 15.82 5.77
C ASP A 225 19.69 14.39 5.99
N GLU A 226 21.00 14.30 6.18
CA GLU A 226 21.72 13.06 6.51
C GLU A 226 21.28 12.47 7.87
N ASP A 227 20.93 13.32 8.85
CA ASP A 227 20.56 12.86 10.20
C ASP A 227 19.30 11.98 10.16
N GLY A 228 18.33 12.32 9.31
CA GLY A 228 17.12 11.52 9.11
C GLY A 228 17.40 10.11 8.57
N ASN A 229 18.41 9.97 7.70
CA ASN A 229 18.82 8.66 7.18
C ASN A 229 19.48 7.82 8.28
N ILE A 230 20.32 8.44 9.12
CA ILE A 230 20.94 7.76 10.28
C ILE A 230 19.88 7.28 11.26
N ALA A 231 18.89 8.12 11.56
CA ALA A 231 17.80 7.76 12.47
C ALA A 231 16.97 6.58 11.93
N PHE A 232 16.63 6.60 10.64
CA PHE A 232 15.93 5.50 9.98
C PHE A 232 16.73 4.19 9.99
N ILE A 233 18.03 4.26 9.70
CA ILE A 233 18.92 3.09 9.71
C ILE A 233 19.03 2.50 11.11
N SER A 234 19.25 3.35 12.11
CA SER A 234 19.33 2.92 13.51
C SER A 234 18.04 2.25 13.94
N PHE A 235 16.90 2.84 13.56
CA PHE A 235 15.60 2.31 13.88
C PHE A 235 15.31 0.96 13.23
N THR A 236 15.59 0.81 11.93
CA THR A 236 15.37 -0.46 11.24
C THR A 236 16.26 -1.57 11.78
N ALA A 237 17.48 -1.26 12.19
CA ALA A 237 18.37 -2.19 12.87
C ALA A 237 17.84 -2.63 14.25
N GLU A 238 17.02 -1.79 14.92
CA GLU A 238 16.36 -2.09 16.19
C GLU A 238 15.04 -2.87 16.04
N CYS A 239 14.64 -3.24 14.82
CA CYS A 239 13.43 -4.02 14.53
C CYS A 239 13.77 -5.47 14.14
N PRO A 240 14.21 -6.35 15.05
CA PRO A 240 14.66 -7.70 14.72
C PRO A 240 13.56 -8.64 14.22
N ALA A 241 12.29 -8.30 14.44
CA ALA A 241 11.13 -9.07 13.99
C ALA A 241 10.55 -8.58 12.66
N LEU A 242 11.23 -7.65 11.98
CA LEU A 242 10.70 -7.00 10.78
C LEU A 242 10.60 -8.00 9.61
N ILE A 243 9.39 -8.15 9.07
CA ILE A 243 9.06 -9.03 7.94
C ILE A 243 8.77 -8.20 6.68
N HIS A 244 8.08 -7.07 6.85
CA HIS A 244 7.68 -6.17 5.78
C HIS A 244 8.23 -4.77 6.02
N LEU A 245 8.95 -4.24 5.04
CA LEU A 245 9.52 -2.91 5.07
C LEU A 245 9.10 -2.14 3.82
N ARG A 246 8.46 -0.99 4.00
CA ARG A 246 8.22 0.00 2.95
C ARG A 246 8.98 1.27 3.25
N VAL A 247 9.77 1.75 2.30
CA VAL A 247 10.61 2.94 2.42
C VAL A 247 10.45 3.85 1.23
N ASP A 248 10.54 5.15 1.44
CA ASP A 248 10.79 6.10 0.36
C ASP A 248 12.30 6.30 0.16
N ALA A 249 12.75 6.17 -1.08
CA ALA A 249 14.14 6.30 -1.49
C ALA A 249 14.55 7.75 -1.81
N GLY A 250 13.57 8.66 -1.88
CA GLY A 250 13.71 10.01 -2.43
C GLY A 250 14.80 10.92 -1.89
N GLU A 251 15.47 10.58 -0.79
CA GLU A 251 16.46 11.46 -0.14
C GLU A 251 17.59 10.70 0.56
N TRP A 252 17.86 9.47 0.10
CA TRP A 252 19.06 8.77 0.55
C TRP A 252 20.25 9.39 -0.17
N THR A 253 20.73 10.52 0.36
CA THR A 253 22.00 11.12 -0.04
C THR A 253 23.10 10.07 0.04
N SER A 254 24.16 10.24 -0.77
CA SER A 254 25.27 9.30 -0.91
C SER A 254 25.89 9.01 0.45
N ALA A 255 25.37 8.01 1.15
CA ALA A 255 25.75 7.76 2.53
C ALA A 255 27.00 6.86 2.58
N GLU A 256 28.02 7.27 1.82
CA GLU A 256 29.35 6.68 1.89
C GLU A 256 29.78 6.60 3.35
N GLY A 257 30.12 5.39 3.81
CA GLY A 257 30.57 5.13 5.17
C GLY A 257 29.50 4.76 6.19
N MET A 258 28.22 4.64 5.81
CA MET A 258 27.22 4.03 6.71
C MET A 258 27.33 2.50 6.72
N ASP A 259 27.10 1.91 7.89
CA ASP A 259 27.08 0.46 8.09
C ASP A 259 25.92 -0.21 7.34
N ARG A 260 26.10 -1.48 6.99
CA ARG A 260 25.02 -2.31 6.41
C ARG A 260 23.94 -2.60 7.45
N ILE A 261 22.69 -2.58 7.01
CA ILE A 261 21.52 -2.90 7.81
C ILE A 261 21.24 -4.39 7.67
N VAL A 262 21.45 -5.15 8.74
CA VAL A 262 21.21 -6.59 8.76
C VAL A 262 19.80 -6.85 9.29
N ILE A 263 18.88 -7.27 8.41
CA ILE A 263 17.49 -7.59 8.78
C ILE A 263 17.19 -9.02 8.31
N PRO A 264 17.60 -10.04 9.09
CA PRO A 264 17.60 -11.42 8.62
C PRO A 264 16.19 -12.00 8.43
N SER A 265 15.18 -11.41 9.05
CA SER A 265 13.76 -11.81 8.95
C SER A 265 13.00 -11.12 7.83
N LEU A 266 13.61 -10.17 7.11
CA LEU A 266 12.88 -9.36 6.13
C LEU A 266 12.51 -10.21 4.91
N GLU A 267 11.22 -10.45 4.71
CA GLU A 267 10.69 -11.21 3.57
C GLU A 267 10.20 -10.30 2.44
N SER A 268 9.80 -9.06 2.75
CA SER A 268 9.21 -8.13 1.79
C SER A 268 9.81 -6.73 1.93
N LEU A 269 10.40 -6.23 0.85
CA LEU A 269 10.95 -4.88 0.75
C LEU A 269 10.23 -4.12 -0.36
N HIS A 270 9.70 -2.96 -0.02
CA HIS A 270 9.02 -2.05 -0.94
C HIS A 270 9.73 -0.70 -0.92
N ILE A 271 10.27 -0.30 -2.06
CA ILE A 271 10.97 0.97 -2.22
C ILE A 271 10.14 1.89 -3.11
N SER A 272 9.72 3.04 -2.60
CA SER A 272 9.17 4.14 -3.40
C SER A 272 10.32 4.99 -3.89
N ALA A 273 10.60 4.97 -5.20
CA ALA A 273 11.68 5.77 -5.78
C ALA A 273 11.14 7.04 -6.46
N ARG A 274 10.13 7.66 -5.86
CA ARG A 274 9.41 8.81 -6.44
C ARG A 274 10.30 10.02 -6.67
N ASP A 275 11.21 10.28 -5.74
CA ASP A 275 12.07 11.46 -5.74
C ASP A 275 13.56 11.09 -5.93
N CYS A 276 13.86 9.86 -6.36
CA CYS A 276 15.22 9.52 -6.76
C CYS A 276 15.60 10.26 -8.04
N GLU A 277 16.78 10.87 -8.07
CA GLU A 277 17.29 11.56 -9.26
C GLU A 277 18.04 10.63 -10.20
N ASP A 278 18.71 9.60 -9.65
CA ASP A 278 19.54 8.68 -10.41
C ASP A 278 19.47 7.23 -9.88
N ALA A 279 20.00 6.30 -10.68
CA ALA A 279 20.03 4.89 -10.35
C ALA A 279 20.96 4.54 -9.17
N SER A 280 21.97 5.39 -8.93
CA SER A 280 22.99 5.14 -7.90
C SER A 280 22.40 5.29 -6.50
N GLN A 281 21.42 6.17 -6.31
CA GLN A 281 20.68 6.29 -5.06
C GLN A 281 19.93 4.98 -4.73
N LEU A 282 19.21 4.41 -5.71
CA LEU A 282 18.51 3.14 -5.54
C LEU A 282 19.47 1.99 -5.22
N LEU A 283 20.60 1.92 -5.92
CA LEU A 283 21.65 0.93 -5.63
C LEU A 283 22.26 1.12 -4.24
N SER A 284 22.51 2.36 -3.83
CA SER A 284 23.04 2.68 -2.51
C SER A 284 22.10 2.17 -1.41
N ILE A 285 20.79 2.30 -1.61
CA ILE A 285 19.78 1.77 -0.69
C ILE A 285 19.82 0.25 -0.67
N LEU A 286 19.71 -0.40 -1.83
CA LEU A 286 19.66 -1.85 -1.92
C LEU A 286 20.95 -2.52 -1.42
N GLY A 287 22.12 -1.93 -1.71
CA GLY A 287 23.42 -2.42 -1.28
C GLY A 287 23.68 -2.31 0.23
N ARG A 288 22.82 -1.59 0.96
CA ARG A 288 22.89 -1.50 2.43
C ARG A 288 22.15 -2.61 3.13
N PHE A 289 21.11 -3.15 2.51
CA PHE A 289 20.30 -4.18 3.13
C PHE A 289 20.99 -5.53 2.98
N ASP A 290 21.34 -6.15 4.11
CA ASP A 290 21.70 -7.55 4.20
C ASP A 290 20.47 -8.33 4.69
N THR A 291 19.67 -8.80 3.73
CA THR A 291 18.35 -9.38 3.95
C THR A 291 18.26 -10.74 3.26
N PRO A 292 18.93 -11.78 3.79
CA PRO A 292 19.04 -13.08 3.14
C PRO A 292 17.69 -13.80 2.96
N ALA A 293 16.69 -13.47 3.78
CA ALA A 293 15.34 -14.01 3.69
C ALA A 293 14.43 -13.24 2.71
N LEU A 294 14.93 -12.23 1.99
CA LEU A 294 14.09 -11.39 1.13
C LEU A 294 13.47 -12.22 -0.01
N VAL A 295 12.14 -12.36 0.02
CA VAL A 295 11.34 -13.11 -0.96
C VAL A 295 10.74 -12.17 -2.01
N ARG A 296 10.31 -10.98 -1.58
CA ARG A 296 9.61 -10.00 -2.42
C ARG A 296 10.33 -8.65 -2.42
N LEU A 297 10.61 -8.14 -3.61
CA LEU A 297 11.13 -6.78 -3.82
C LEU A 297 10.19 -6.03 -4.76
N THR A 298 9.63 -4.92 -4.28
CA THR A 298 8.79 -4.01 -5.08
C THR A 298 9.46 -2.64 -5.16
N ILE A 299 9.55 -2.08 -6.37
CA ILE A 299 10.12 -0.77 -6.62
C ILE A 299 9.07 0.08 -7.36
N ASP A 300 8.48 1.04 -6.64
CA ASP A 300 7.56 2.02 -7.21
C ASP A 300 8.33 3.18 -7.84
N TYR A 301 7.72 3.82 -8.84
CA TYR A 301 8.26 4.93 -9.61
C TYR A 301 9.59 4.62 -10.31
N ALA A 302 9.87 3.35 -10.60
CA ALA A 302 11.11 2.94 -11.23
C ALA A 302 11.30 3.56 -12.63
N HIS A 303 12.40 4.28 -12.84
CA HIS A 303 12.83 4.71 -14.17
C HIS A 303 13.52 3.56 -14.93
N GLY A 304 13.42 3.56 -16.26
CA GLY A 304 14.01 2.51 -17.10
C GLY A 304 15.51 2.34 -16.88
N ASP A 305 16.23 3.45 -16.75
CA ASP A 305 17.68 3.45 -16.50
C ASP A 305 18.03 2.78 -15.16
N TRP A 306 17.15 2.87 -14.16
CA TRP A 306 17.38 2.24 -12.86
C TRP A 306 17.24 0.73 -12.95
N VAL A 307 16.25 0.26 -13.70
CA VAL A 307 16.08 -1.17 -13.98
C VAL A 307 17.33 -1.72 -14.65
N CYS A 308 17.96 -0.98 -15.57
CA CYS A 308 19.22 -1.39 -16.21
C CYS A 308 20.32 -1.62 -15.19
N VAL A 309 20.47 -0.66 -14.27
CA VAL A 309 21.54 -0.60 -13.29
C VAL A 309 21.36 -1.68 -12.22
N LEU A 310 20.13 -2.02 -11.85
CA LEU A 310 19.84 -3.16 -10.96
C LEU A 310 20.29 -4.51 -11.51
N PHE A 311 20.38 -4.63 -12.84
CA PHE A 311 20.81 -5.86 -13.50
C PHE A 311 22.29 -5.86 -13.87
N ASP A 312 23.03 -4.78 -13.56
CA ASP A 312 24.48 -4.76 -13.69
C ASP A 312 25.12 -5.60 -12.58
N PRO A 313 25.81 -6.71 -12.89
CA PRO A 313 26.47 -7.56 -11.89
C PRO A 313 27.55 -6.83 -11.09
N MET A 314 28.05 -5.68 -11.57
CA MET A 314 29.02 -4.88 -10.83
C MET A 314 28.38 -3.96 -9.77
N SER A 315 27.05 -3.78 -9.84
CA SER A 315 26.33 -2.79 -9.05
C SER A 315 25.83 -3.32 -7.70
N LEU A 316 25.49 -4.60 -7.61
CA LEU A 316 25.09 -5.27 -6.37
C LEU A 316 26.08 -6.40 -6.05
N PRO A 317 26.52 -6.56 -4.79
CA PRO A 317 27.33 -7.70 -4.39
C PRO A 317 26.65 -9.01 -4.80
N ASP A 318 27.43 -9.98 -5.30
CA ASP A 318 26.93 -11.33 -5.52
C ASP A 318 26.25 -11.82 -4.24
N SER A 319 24.99 -12.28 -4.35
CA SER A 319 24.17 -12.88 -3.27
C SER A 319 23.46 -11.96 -2.26
N THR A 320 23.24 -10.66 -2.52
CA THR A 320 22.48 -9.81 -1.58
C THR A 320 21.07 -10.35 -1.27
N PHE A 321 20.37 -10.89 -2.27
CA PHE A 321 18.99 -11.40 -2.12
C PHE A 321 18.86 -12.83 -2.68
N PRO A 322 19.43 -13.83 -1.99
CA PRO A 322 19.51 -15.19 -2.51
C PRO A 322 18.14 -15.90 -2.56
N ALA A 323 17.20 -15.48 -1.70
CA ALA A 323 15.85 -16.03 -1.60
C ALA A 323 14.81 -15.29 -2.46
N LEU A 324 15.22 -14.30 -3.26
CA LEU A 324 14.28 -13.44 -3.99
C LEU A 324 13.55 -14.24 -5.07
N THR A 325 12.24 -14.43 -4.87
CA THR A 325 11.37 -15.13 -5.82
C THR A 325 10.44 -14.20 -6.58
N SER A 326 10.12 -13.02 -6.03
CA SER A 326 9.22 -12.05 -6.66
C SER A 326 9.87 -10.68 -6.78
N LEU A 327 9.93 -10.16 -8.00
CA LEU A 327 10.42 -8.81 -8.30
C LEU A 327 9.32 -8.01 -9.02
N SER A 328 8.99 -6.85 -8.50
CA SER A 328 7.93 -5.99 -9.03
C SER A 328 8.46 -4.58 -9.30
N PHE A 329 8.23 -4.08 -10.51
CA PHE A 329 8.47 -2.69 -10.89
C PHE A 329 7.15 -2.02 -11.19
N VAL A 330 6.86 -0.91 -10.51
CA VAL A 330 5.60 -0.16 -10.65
C VAL A 330 5.93 1.26 -11.11
N GLY A 331 5.86 1.52 -12.41
CA GLY A 331 6.02 2.87 -12.95
C GLY A 331 4.77 3.72 -12.72
N ASN A 332 4.93 5.04 -12.80
CA ASN A 332 3.82 6.02 -12.77
C ASN A 332 4.16 7.33 -13.53
N LYS A 333 5.40 7.50 -14.01
CA LYS A 333 5.92 8.76 -14.58
C LYS A 333 6.72 8.58 -15.87
N LEU A 334 6.43 7.56 -16.65
CA LEU A 334 7.27 7.20 -17.80
C LEU A 334 6.96 7.94 -19.10
N SER A 335 6.03 8.90 -19.11
CA SER A 335 5.78 9.75 -20.28
C SER A 335 6.85 10.82 -20.53
N GLN A 336 7.85 10.96 -19.63
CA GLN A 336 8.87 12.01 -19.72
C GLN A 336 10.26 11.54 -20.21
N CYS A 337 10.49 10.24 -20.40
CA CYS A 337 11.73 9.78 -21.04
C CYS A 337 11.70 10.17 -22.52
N GLU A 338 12.52 11.14 -22.90
CA GLU A 338 12.63 11.68 -24.27
C GLU A 338 13.15 10.60 -25.23
N GLY A 339 12.22 9.86 -25.84
CA GLY A 339 12.40 9.06 -27.05
C GLY A 339 13.21 7.75 -26.91
N PRO A 340 12.95 6.74 -27.76
CA PRO A 340 13.66 5.45 -27.76
C PRO A 340 15.16 5.54 -28.07
N ALA A 341 15.65 6.70 -28.51
CA ALA A 341 17.05 6.92 -28.87
C ALA A 341 17.97 7.17 -27.66
N SER A 342 17.42 7.42 -26.47
CA SER A 342 18.18 7.67 -25.23
C SER A 342 18.44 6.41 -24.41
N ILE A 343 17.86 5.25 -24.77
CA ILE A 343 18.12 3.99 -24.06
C ILE A 343 19.59 3.63 -24.28
N PRO A 344 20.42 3.59 -23.23
CA PRO A 344 21.84 3.32 -23.39
C PRO A 344 22.07 1.97 -24.10
N PRO A 345 23.07 1.85 -25.00
CA PRO A 345 23.44 0.58 -25.65
C PRO A 345 23.91 -0.51 -24.67
N PHE A 346 23.89 -0.22 -23.37
CA PHE A 346 24.29 -1.09 -22.26
C PHE A 346 23.63 -2.47 -22.31
N PHE A 347 22.39 -2.57 -22.80
CA PHE A 347 21.67 -3.84 -22.89
C PHE A 347 22.24 -4.88 -23.86
N GLN A 348 23.12 -4.51 -24.79
CA GLN A 348 23.64 -5.49 -25.77
C GLN A 348 24.73 -6.40 -25.21
N ALA A 349 25.29 -6.09 -24.02
CA ALA A 349 26.51 -6.75 -23.52
C ALA A 349 26.45 -7.21 -22.07
N ILE A 350 25.39 -6.92 -21.31
CA ILE A 350 25.29 -7.42 -19.94
C ILE A 350 25.13 -8.93 -20.02
N PRO A 351 25.95 -9.76 -19.34
CA PRO A 351 25.58 -11.12 -18.99
C PRO A 351 24.64 -10.99 -17.80
N PRO A 352 23.34 -10.74 -18.02
CA PRO A 352 22.51 -10.21 -16.98
C PRO A 352 21.98 -11.42 -16.18
N LEU A 353 21.56 -11.17 -14.95
CA LEU A 353 20.57 -12.03 -14.26
C LEU A 353 21.08 -13.22 -13.43
N ARG A 354 22.39 -13.29 -13.09
CA ARG A 354 22.85 -14.12 -11.96
C ARG A 354 22.46 -13.59 -10.58
N LEU A 355 22.02 -12.32 -10.49
CA LEU A 355 21.75 -11.66 -9.21
C LEU A 355 20.58 -12.30 -8.45
N PHE A 356 19.59 -12.84 -9.17
CA PHE A 356 18.37 -13.42 -8.57
C PHE A 356 18.15 -14.84 -9.09
N PRO A 357 18.96 -15.81 -8.64
CA PRO A 357 18.89 -17.18 -9.15
C PRO A 357 17.56 -17.88 -8.82
N ALA A 358 16.85 -17.42 -7.79
CA ALA A 358 15.58 -17.97 -7.31
C ALA A 358 14.34 -17.27 -7.91
N LEU A 359 14.51 -16.31 -8.82
CA LEU A 359 13.40 -15.50 -9.32
C LEU A 359 12.38 -16.37 -10.09
N SER A 360 11.14 -16.39 -9.61
CA SER A 360 10.03 -17.13 -10.19
C SER A 360 8.86 -16.26 -10.66
N SER A 361 8.75 -15.03 -10.14
CA SER A 361 7.72 -14.06 -10.50
C SER A 361 8.32 -12.70 -10.82
N LEU A 362 7.95 -12.14 -11.97
CA LEU A 362 8.33 -10.79 -12.39
C LEU A 362 7.08 -9.99 -12.74
N THR A 363 6.89 -8.85 -12.08
CA THR A 363 5.78 -7.94 -12.34
C THR A 363 6.29 -6.61 -12.91
N LEU A 364 5.75 -6.21 -14.05
CA LEU A 364 6.08 -4.97 -14.76
C LEU A 364 4.79 -4.18 -14.97
N ILE A 365 4.60 -3.16 -14.15
CA ILE A 365 3.42 -2.30 -14.18
C ILE A 365 3.82 -0.94 -14.73
N ASP A 366 3.05 -0.46 -15.70
CA ASP A 366 3.08 0.92 -16.17
C ASP A 366 4.47 1.39 -16.67
N GLY A 367 4.91 0.87 -17.82
CA GLY A 367 6.13 1.37 -18.46
C GLY A 367 6.23 1.22 -19.98
N CYS A 368 6.71 2.27 -20.64
CA CYS A 368 7.21 2.23 -22.02
C CYS A 368 8.40 1.26 -22.17
N PHE A 369 9.08 0.95 -21.07
CA PHE A 369 10.17 -0.01 -21.01
C PHE A 369 9.70 -1.46 -20.92
N THR A 370 8.42 -1.75 -20.67
CA THR A 370 7.98 -3.15 -20.53
C THR A 370 8.27 -3.96 -21.79
N ALA A 371 8.08 -3.38 -22.98
CA ALA A 371 8.46 -4.02 -24.23
C ALA A 371 9.98 -4.26 -24.30
N HIS A 372 10.80 -3.26 -23.93
CA HIS A 372 12.25 -3.40 -23.95
C HIS A 372 12.75 -4.46 -22.95
N ILE A 373 12.28 -4.41 -21.71
CA ILE A 373 12.61 -5.36 -20.66
C ILE A 373 12.23 -6.79 -21.09
N VAL A 374 11.03 -6.98 -21.65
CA VAL A 374 10.60 -8.26 -22.21
C VAL A 374 11.50 -8.70 -23.37
N GLU A 375 11.84 -7.81 -24.30
CA GLU A 375 12.73 -8.14 -25.42
C GLU A 375 14.13 -8.58 -24.95
N GLN A 376 14.65 -7.92 -23.91
CA GLN A 376 15.97 -8.21 -23.36
C GLN A 376 15.98 -9.49 -22.52
N ILE A 377 15.05 -9.64 -21.59
CA ILE A 377 14.95 -10.82 -20.72
C ILE A 377 14.71 -12.08 -21.54
N PHE A 378 13.84 -12.00 -22.54
CA PHE A 378 13.43 -13.17 -23.31
C PHE A 378 14.03 -13.23 -24.71
N GLY A 379 15.10 -12.47 -24.93
CA GLY A 379 15.83 -12.42 -26.20
C GLY A 379 16.41 -13.77 -26.64
N PRO A 380 17.03 -13.81 -27.83
CA PRO A 380 17.54 -15.04 -28.43
C PRO A 380 18.77 -15.62 -27.73
N THR A 381 19.47 -14.86 -26.89
CA THR A 381 20.85 -15.17 -26.47
C THR A 381 21.00 -15.78 -25.08
N SER A 382 20.02 -15.70 -24.18
CA SER A 382 20.08 -16.35 -22.87
C SER A 382 18.68 -16.60 -22.29
N ASP A 383 18.54 -17.66 -21.47
CA ASP A 383 17.39 -17.81 -20.57
C ASP A 383 17.88 -17.47 -19.15
N PRO A 384 17.77 -16.20 -18.76
CA PRO A 384 18.46 -15.70 -17.57
C PRO A 384 17.91 -16.25 -16.25
N TRP A 385 16.61 -16.54 -16.22
CA TRP A 385 15.91 -17.02 -15.05
C TRP A 385 15.21 -18.34 -15.40
N PRO A 386 15.94 -19.46 -15.28
CA PRO A 386 15.39 -20.77 -15.61
C PRO A 386 14.20 -21.17 -14.72
N LEU A 387 14.04 -20.50 -13.57
CA LEU A 387 12.94 -20.70 -12.62
C LEU A 387 11.79 -19.70 -12.82
N LEU A 388 11.84 -18.81 -13.81
CA LEU A 388 10.78 -17.83 -14.02
C LEU A 388 9.51 -18.52 -14.49
N GLU A 389 8.50 -18.53 -13.62
CA GLU A 389 7.21 -19.17 -13.85
C GLU A 389 6.15 -18.17 -14.27
N THR A 390 6.16 -16.96 -13.71
CA THR A 390 5.10 -15.95 -13.94
C THR A 390 5.69 -14.61 -14.33
N VAL A 391 5.10 -14.01 -15.37
CA VAL A 391 5.41 -12.66 -15.83
C VAL A 391 4.11 -11.87 -15.89
N THR A 392 3.94 -10.92 -14.98
CA THR A 392 2.78 -10.03 -14.96
C THR A 392 3.12 -8.74 -15.68
N VAL A 393 2.35 -8.41 -16.72
CA VAL A 393 2.55 -7.19 -17.51
C VAL A 393 1.27 -6.37 -17.49
N CYS A 394 1.37 -5.15 -16.96
CA CYS A 394 0.26 -4.19 -16.93
C CYS A 394 0.66 -2.93 -17.72
N PRO A 395 0.54 -2.97 -19.06
CA PRO A 395 0.91 -1.85 -19.91
C PRO A 395 -0.14 -0.72 -19.83
N ILE A 396 0.31 0.52 -20.09
CA ILE A 396 -0.58 1.65 -20.30
C ILE A 396 -1.20 1.53 -21.70
N GLU A 397 -2.40 2.09 -21.91
CA GLU A 397 -3.11 2.08 -23.20
C GLU A 397 -2.23 2.45 -24.41
N GLY A 398 -1.25 3.35 -24.24
CA GLY A 398 -0.36 3.80 -25.33
C GLY A 398 0.77 2.82 -25.72
N THR A 399 1.13 1.85 -24.89
CA THR A 399 2.27 0.94 -25.13
C THR A 399 1.85 -0.51 -25.36
N LEU A 400 0.54 -0.77 -25.26
CA LEU A 400 -0.08 -2.08 -25.37
C LEU A 400 0.35 -2.85 -26.62
N GLN A 401 0.34 -2.17 -27.78
CA GLN A 401 0.63 -2.77 -29.08
C GLN A 401 2.10 -3.20 -29.21
N ASP A 402 3.03 -2.40 -28.70
CA ASP A 402 4.47 -2.68 -28.76
C ASP A 402 4.84 -3.83 -27.82
N VAL A 403 4.25 -3.84 -26.62
CA VAL A 403 4.38 -4.94 -25.66
C VAL A 403 3.83 -6.23 -26.27
N TYR A 404 2.64 -6.18 -26.86
CA TYR A 404 2.01 -7.32 -27.53
C TYR A 404 2.88 -7.89 -28.67
N GLN A 405 3.34 -7.05 -29.59
CA GLN A 405 4.21 -7.48 -30.69
C GLN A 405 5.52 -8.07 -30.20
N THR A 406 6.09 -7.50 -29.14
CA THR A 406 7.34 -7.98 -28.57
C THR A 406 7.18 -9.34 -27.91
N LEU A 407 6.11 -9.52 -27.12
CA LEU A 407 5.76 -10.82 -26.54
C LEU A 407 5.51 -11.88 -27.61
N GLN A 408 4.82 -11.54 -28.70
CA GLN A 408 4.66 -12.45 -29.84
C GLN A 408 6.01 -12.89 -30.43
N ARG A 409 6.94 -11.96 -30.64
CA ARG A 409 8.30 -12.26 -31.14
C ARG A 409 9.05 -13.18 -30.17
N VAL A 410 9.00 -12.86 -28.89
CA VAL A 410 9.61 -13.63 -27.79
C VAL A 410 9.06 -15.06 -27.74
N ILE A 411 7.74 -15.22 -27.70
CA ILE A 411 7.07 -16.51 -27.58
C ILE A 411 7.38 -17.38 -28.79
N ARG A 412 7.35 -16.80 -30.01
CA ARG A 412 7.75 -17.53 -31.24
C ARG A 412 9.21 -17.99 -31.16
N SER A 413 10.12 -17.12 -30.72
CA SER A 413 11.55 -17.42 -30.57
C SER A 413 11.82 -18.52 -29.54
N LYS A 414 11.19 -18.47 -28.36
CA LYS A 414 11.33 -19.52 -27.33
C LYS A 414 10.75 -20.86 -27.78
N ARG A 415 9.59 -20.86 -28.47
CA ARG A 415 9.00 -22.08 -29.06
C ARG A 415 9.90 -22.73 -30.12
N GLN A 416 10.51 -21.94 -31.00
CA GLN A 416 11.47 -22.45 -31.98
C GLN A 416 12.67 -23.14 -31.32
N ARG A 417 13.02 -22.75 -30.09
CA ARG A 417 14.10 -23.32 -29.27
C ARG A 417 13.65 -24.43 -28.32
N ALA A 418 12.37 -24.82 -28.34
CA ALA A 418 11.77 -25.79 -27.42
C ALA A 418 11.97 -25.45 -25.92
N GLN A 419 12.00 -24.16 -25.59
CA GLN A 419 12.09 -23.68 -24.20
C GLN A 419 10.70 -23.64 -23.54
N ILE A 420 10.65 -23.88 -22.23
CA ILE A 420 9.44 -23.71 -21.43
C ILE A 420 9.10 -22.21 -21.41
N LEU A 421 7.83 -21.89 -21.68
CA LEU A 421 7.32 -20.53 -21.61
C LEU A 421 6.83 -20.26 -20.17
N PRO A 422 7.16 -19.10 -19.58
CA PRO A 422 6.48 -18.68 -18.36
C PRO A 422 5.00 -18.43 -18.64
N LYS A 423 4.18 -18.50 -17.58
CA LYS A 423 2.81 -17.99 -17.58
C LYS A 423 2.85 -16.47 -17.68
N PHE A 424 2.05 -15.90 -18.57
CA PHE A 424 1.97 -14.47 -18.75
C PHE A 424 0.62 -13.97 -18.25
N HIS A 425 0.63 -13.18 -17.18
CA HIS A 425 -0.56 -12.56 -16.64
C HIS A 425 -0.70 -11.13 -17.18
N PHE A 426 -1.91 -10.76 -17.58
CA PHE A 426 -2.16 -9.45 -18.14
C PHE A 426 -3.35 -8.77 -17.47
N SER A 427 -3.17 -7.50 -17.13
CA SER A 427 -4.26 -6.63 -16.70
C SER A 427 -5.23 -6.34 -17.86
N ALA A 428 -6.52 -6.31 -17.55
CA ALA A 428 -7.67 -6.58 -18.42
C ALA A 428 -7.97 -5.61 -19.59
N ILE A 429 -7.00 -4.88 -20.13
CA ILE A 429 -7.18 -4.03 -21.33
C ILE A 429 -6.51 -4.66 -22.57
N LEU A 430 -6.31 -5.98 -22.60
CA LEU A 430 -5.80 -6.64 -23.81
C LEU A 430 -6.91 -7.16 -24.72
N TYR A 431 -6.90 -6.63 -25.94
CA TYR A 431 -7.62 -7.20 -27.07
C TYR A 431 -7.12 -8.63 -27.33
N ASN A 432 -8.06 -9.58 -27.44
CA ASN A 432 -7.88 -10.91 -28.03
C ASN A 432 -7.24 -12.02 -27.15
N GLN A 433 -7.91 -12.40 -26.05
CA GLN A 433 -7.56 -13.58 -25.22
C GLN A 433 -7.44 -14.88 -26.06
N SER A 434 -8.23 -15.04 -27.13
CA SER A 434 -8.17 -16.19 -28.03
C SER A 434 -6.81 -16.36 -28.71
N TYR A 435 -6.15 -15.27 -29.12
CA TYR A 435 -4.83 -15.35 -29.75
C TYR A 435 -3.80 -16.02 -28.82
N TRP A 436 -3.79 -15.64 -27.55
CA TRP A 436 -2.83 -16.15 -26.57
C TRP A 436 -3.06 -17.62 -26.24
N ASN A 437 -4.32 -18.01 -26.06
CA ASN A 437 -4.70 -19.40 -25.80
C ASN A 437 -4.33 -20.30 -26.99
N GLU A 438 -4.56 -19.86 -28.23
CA GLU A 438 -4.13 -20.58 -29.46
C GLU A 438 -2.59 -20.74 -29.52
N HIS A 439 -1.86 -19.79 -28.93
CA HIS A 439 -0.42 -19.83 -28.82
C HIS A 439 0.06 -20.36 -27.47
N GLY A 440 -0.76 -21.20 -26.79
CA GLY A 440 -0.40 -21.95 -25.59
C GLY A 440 0.14 -21.10 -24.44
N VAL A 441 -0.26 -19.83 -24.39
CA VAL A 441 0.00 -18.92 -23.27
C VAL A 441 -1.26 -18.90 -22.43
N ASP A 442 -1.12 -19.30 -21.16
CA ASP A 442 -2.19 -19.21 -20.19
C ASP A 442 -2.37 -17.74 -19.81
N VAL A 443 -3.48 -17.13 -20.23
CA VAL A 443 -3.79 -15.72 -19.94
C VAL A 443 -4.99 -15.65 -19.01
N GLU A 444 -4.69 -15.35 -17.76
CA GLU A 444 -5.68 -14.95 -16.77
C GLU A 444 -5.85 -13.42 -16.82
N LEU A 445 -7.10 -12.99 -16.99
CA LEU A 445 -7.50 -11.58 -16.92
C LEU A 445 -7.70 -11.22 -15.45
N PHE A 446 -7.05 -10.16 -15.00
CA PHE A 446 -7.16 -9.69 -13.62
C PHE A 446 -7.65 -8.24 -13.56
N ASP A 447 -8.38 -7.93 -12.48
CA ASP A 447 -8.78 -6.57 -12.14
C ASP A 447 -7.55 -5.77 -11.66
N PRO A 448 -7.10 -4.74 -12.39
CA PRO A 448 -5.96 -3.92 -11.98
C PRO A 448 -6.18 -3.22 -10.64
N THR A 449 -7.42 -2.90 -10.27
CA THR A 449 -7.72 -2.28 -8.96
C THR A 449 -7.45 -3.23 -7.81
N ALA A 450 -7.78 -4.52 -7.97
CA ALA A 450 -7.48 -5.56 -6.99
C ALA A 450 -5.96 -5.81 -6.87
N MET A 451 -5.20 -5.70 -7.96
CA MET A 451 -3.75 -5.90 -7.94
C MET A 451 -3.00 -4.75 -7.27
N VAL A 452 -3.38 -3.49 -7.54
CA VAL A 452 -2.80 -2.34 -6.82
C VAL A 452 -3.09 -2.46 -5.32
N ALA A 453 -4.29 -2.91 -4.95
CA ALA A 453 -4.63 -3.18 -3.55
C ALA A 453 -3.88 -4.38 -2.93
N ALA A 454 -3.46 -5.37 -3.73
CA ALA A 454 -2.66 -6.51 -3.27
C ALA A 454 -1.15 -6.23 -3.21
N LEU A 455 -0.68 -5.20 -3.94
CA LEU A 455 0.70 -4.72 -3.92
C LEU A 455 0.93 -3.58 -2.91
N ALA A 456 -0.14 -2.90 -2.50
CA ALA A 456 -0.14 -1.91 -1.42
C ALA A 456 -0.26 -2.60 -0.06
#